data_AF-M3BQZ8-F1
#
_entry.id   AF-M3BQZ8-F1
#
_cell.length_a   1.000
_cell.length_b   1.000
_cell.length_c   1.000
_cell.angle_alpha   90.00
_cell.angle_beta   90.00
_cell.angle_gamma   90.00
#
_symmetry.space_group_name_H-M   'P 1'
#
loop_
_entity.id
_entity.type
_entity.pdbx_description
1 polymer ?
#
loop_
_entity_poly.entity_id
_entity_poly.type
_entity_poly.pdbx_seq_one_letter_code
_entity_poly.pdbx_strand_id
1 'polypeptide(L)'
;MSAFVRRPAVRSALLAATLGALVLGVTAPSQAAPAPRAAAVKSAAATSTVGGEISRTEMIQRVQYWIDKGVPYSQSRYYPDLQGRSYRTDCSGLVSMAWHLPISATTWSLPEYFAWGSCGARAGLANDHADPFPAEPPAAQSNMTHLTPVGDLDGDGKPDIIAVEKRTGDLYRYSGPDFGGGSREKLGFGWNGMSDIVGIGDVTGDKVADILAVDKDSGDLYRYSGPHYNGSTRTKIGTNWNTMTGITGVGDLDGDGVPDLLAIDPSDHKLYRYSGPGFAGGSRVRIGTNW
;
A
#
# COMPACT_ATOMS: atom_id res chain seq x y z
N MET A 1 8.03 -7.08 82.57
CA MET A 1 7.66 -7.44 81.17
C MET A 1 7.44 -6.12 80.45
N SER A 2 8.29 -5.64 79.54
CA SER A 2 8.79 -6.23 78.27
C SER A 2 7.80 -6.03 77.10
N ALA A 3 8.17 -5.62 75.88
CA ALA A 3 9.44 -5.05 75.37
C ALA A 3 9.30 -4.53 73.91
N PHE A 4 10.04 -3.46 73.52
CA PHE A 4 10.27 -2.97 72.13
C PHE A 4 8.98 -2.54 71.35
N VAL A 5 8.93 -1.83 70.21
CA VAL A 5 9.77 -1.54 69.01
C VAL A 5 9.38 -0.09 68.54
N ARG A 6 10.14 0.84 67.91
CA ARG A 6 11.57 1.16 67.56
C ARG A 6 11.62 2.69 67.23
N ARG A 7 12.76 3.25 66.76
CA ARG A 7 12.88 4.53 66.00
C ARG A 7 13.83 4.32 64.80
N PRO A 8 13.75 5.10 63.69
CA PRO A 8 14.55 6.33 63.50
C PRO A 8 13.73 7.51 62.93
N ALA A 9 13.98 8.79 63.23
CA ALA A 9 15.20 9.60 63.13
C ALA A 9 15.58 10.01 61.68
N VAL A 10 15.01 11.13 61.21
CA VAL A 10 15.39 11.79 59.95
C VAL A 10 16.78 12.40 60.10
N ARG A 11 17.70 12.08 59.19
CA ARG A 11 19.02 12.72 59.09
C ARG A 11 19.07 13.62 57.86
N SER A 12 19.19 14.92 58.09
CA SER A 12 19.60 15.88 57.07
C SER A 12 21.04 15.59 56.66
N ALA A 13 21.28 15.31 55.38
CA ALA A 13 22.63 15.14 54.83
C ALA A 13 22.91 16.28 53.84
N LEU A 14 23.95 17.07 54.11
CA LEU A 14 24.53 17.93 53.08
C LEU A 14 25.21 17.01 52.06
N LEU A 15 24.93 17.21 50.77
CA LEU A 15 25.80 16.76 49.69
C LEU A 15 26.52 17.97 49.12
N ALA A 16 27.84 17.92 49.07
CA ALA A 16 28.65 18.96 48.45
C ALA A 16 28.52 18.88 46.92
N ALA A 17 28.23 20.00 46.28
CA ALA A 17 28.18 20.10 44.82
C ALA A 17 29.61 20.04 44.25
N THR A 18 30.03 18.88 43.75
CA THR A 18 31.25 18.75 42.96
C THR A 18 31.04 19.32 41.57
N LEU A 19 31.84 20.33 41.20
CA LEU A 19 31.84 20.93 39.86
C LEU A 19 32.46 19.96 38.84
N GLY A 20 31.66 19.00 38.38
CA GLY A 20 31.97 18.21 37.18
C GLY A 20 31.86 19.10 35.94
N ALA A 21 32.96 19.30 35.22
CA ALA A 21 32.96 20.05 33.97
C ALA A 21 32.21 19.27 32.89
N LEU A 22 30.95 19.63 32.63
CA LEU A 22 30.14 19.03 31.58
C LEU A 22 30.68 19.46 30.21
N VAL A 23 31.51 18.60 29.60
CA VAL A 23 31.87 18.74 28.19
C VAL A 23 30.60 18.55 27.37
N LEU A 24 30.09 19.65 26.80
CA LEU A 24 29.00 19.62 25.84
C LEU A 24 29.49 18.93 24.56
N GLY A 25 29.35 17.61 24.52
CA GLY A 25 29.55 16.82 23.31
C GLY A 25 28.52 17.23 22.27
N VAL A 26 28.90 18.14 21.37
CA VAL A 26 28.09 18.53 20.23
C VAL A 26 27.96 17.30 19.33
N THR A 27 26.84 16.59 19.46
CA THR A 27 26.48 15.52 18.54
C THR A 27 26.27 16.13 17.16
N ALA A 28 27.25 15.96 16.27
CA ALA A 28 27.08 16.31 14.88
C ALA A 28 25.83 15.61 14.33
N PRO A 29 24.99 16.28 13.53
CA PRO A 29 23.81 15.64 12.97
C PRO A 29 24.26 14.44 12.14
N SER A 30 23.61 13.29 12.37
CA SER A 30 23.88 12.09 11.60
C SER A 30 23.63 12.39 10.12
N GLN A 31 24.70 12.42 9.33
CA GLN A 31 24.55 12.52 7.88
C GLN A 31 23.89 11.23 7.42
N ALA A 32 22.66 11.33 6.92
CA ALA A 32 21.99 10.22 6.28
C ALA A 32 22.92 9.68 5.18
N ALA A 33 23.33 8.43 5.30
CA ALA A 33 24.21 7.82 4.32
C ALA A 33 23.56 7.95 2.93
N PRO A 34 24.28 8.41 1.89
CA PRO A 34 23.69 8.56 0.57
C PRO A 34 23.13 7.20 0.14
N ALA A 35 21.86 7.19 -0.28
CA ALA A 35 21.16 5.96 -0.65
C ALA A 35 22.01 5.15 -1.63
N PRO A 36 22.14 3.82 -1.45
CA PRO A 36 23.06 3.01 -2.24
C PRO A 36 22.76 3.19 -3.71
N ARG A 37 23.72 3.81 -4.44
CA ARG A 37 23.59 4.11 -5.87
C ARG A 37 23.18 2.82 -6.57
N ALA A 38 22.01 2.84 -7.21
CA ALA A 38 21.32 1.65 -7.70
C ALA A 38 22.32 0.71 -8.41
N ALA A 39 22.38 -0.54 -7.93
CA ALA A 39 23.42 -1.47 -8.34
C ALA A 39 23.47 -1.59 -9.87
N ALA A 40 24.65 -1.42 -10.45
CA ALA A 40 24.82 -1.41 -11.90
C ALA A 40 24.19 -2.66 -12.53
N VAL A 41 23.20 -2.46 -13.39
CA VAL A 41 22.35 -3.52 -13.94
C VAL A 41 23.22 -4.51 -14.69
N LYS A 42 23.49 -5.67 -14.08
CA LYS A 42 24.30 -6.73 -14.71
C LYS A 42 23.60 -7.17 -15.99
N SER A 43 24.31 -7.02 -17.11
CA SER A 43 23.81 -7.40 -18.43
C SER A 43 23.62 -8.92 -18.52
N ALA A 44 22.39 -9.33 -18.77
CA ALA A 44 22.01 -10.72 -19.09
C ALA A 44 20.68 -10.79 -19.88
N ALA A 45 20.33 -9.72 -20.61
CA ALA A 45 19.35 -9.81 -21.70
C ALA A 45 20.11 -10.18 -22.98
N ALA A 46 19.54 -11.04 -23.83
CA ALA A 46 20.11 -11.29 -25.16
C ALA A 46 20.05 -9.97 -25.96
N THR A 47 21.18 -9.55 -26.52
CA THR A 47 21.26 -8.30 -27.30
C THR A 47 20.28 -8.36 -28.48
N SER A 48 19.34 -7.41 -28.51
CA SER A 48 18.40 -7.25 -29.61
C SER A 48 19.10 -7.20 -30.97
N THR A 49 18.45 -7.74 -32.00
CA THR A 49 18.88 -7.51 -33.38
C THR A 49 18.49 -6.09 -33.82
N VAL A 50 19.25 -5.51 -34.73
CA VAL A 50 18.98 -4.15 -35.26
C VAL A 50 17.60 -4.13 -35.91
N GLY A 51 16.66 -3.36 -35.34
CA GLY A 51 15.26 -3.31 -35.78
C GLY A 51 14.43 -4.56 -35.48
N GLY A 52 14.90 -5.45 -34.60
CA GLY A 52 14.14 -6.59 -34.07
C GLY A 52 13.46 -6.28 -32.74
N GLU A 53 12.99 -7.32 -32.06
CA GLU A 53 12.45 -7.20 -30.70
C GLU A 53 13.54 -6.79 -29.70
N ILE A 54 13.19 -5.90 -28.77
CA ILE A 54 14.10 -5.35 -27.76
C ILE A 54 13.43 -5.26 -26.38
N SER A 55 14.17 -5.65 -25.33
CA SER A 55 13.67 -5.67 -23.96
C SER A 55 13.68 -4.29 -23.29
N ARG A 56 12.75 -4.03 -22.35
CA ARG A 56 12.71 -2.80 -21.53
C ARG A 56 14.05 -2.55 -20.81
N THR A 57 14.69 -3.62 -20.33
CA THR A 57 16.02 -3.57 -19.69
C THR A 57 17.10 -3.09 -20.65
N GLU A 58 17.13 -3.61 -21.88
CA GLU A 58 18.11 -3.20 -22.89
C GLU A 58 17.86 -1.77 -23.36
N MET A 59 16.61 -1.36 -23.60
CA MET A 59 16.28 0.04 -23.94
C MET A 59 16.85 1.01 -22.89
N ILE A 60 16.68 0.70 -21.60
CA ILE A 60 17.22 1.50 -20.49
C ILE A 60 18.76 1.52 -20.51
N GLN A 61 19.42 0.37 -20.73
CA GLN A 61 20.89 0.31 -20.84
C GLN A 61 21.42 1.13 -22.03
N ARG A 62 20.73 1.10 -23.17
CA ARG A 62 21.06 1.88 -24.37
C ARG A 62 20.95 3.38 -24.10
N VAL A 63 19.86 3.84 -23.48
CA VAL A 63 19.70 5.24 -23.03
C VAL A 63 20.76 5.63 -22.01
N GLN A 64 21.01 4.80 -21.00
CA GLN A 64 21.99 5.08 -19.95
C GLN A 64 23.41 5.27 -20.51
N TYR A 65 23.79 4.53 -21.55
CA TYR A 65 25.08 4.73 -22.23
C TYR A 65 25.27 6.16 -22.77
N TRP A 66 24.24 6.81 -23.33
CA TRP A 66 24.34 8.21 -23.75
C TRP A 66 24.36 9.20 -22.58
N ILE A 67 23.65 8.88 -21.48
CA ILE A 67 23.67 9.68 -20.24
C ILE A 67 25.08 9.64 -19.62
N ASP A 68 25.67 8.45 -19.48
CA ASP A 68 27.01 8.24 -18.90
C ASP A 68 28.14 8.83 -19.76
N LYS A 69 27.89 9.08 -21.05
CA LYS A 69 28.79 9.79 -21.97
C LYS A 69 28.53 11.30 -22.06
N GLY A 70 27.49 11.82 -21.41
CA GLY A 70 27.15 13.24 -21.42
C GLY A 70 26.86 13.78 -22.82
N VAL A 71 26.22 12.99 -23.68
CA VAL A 71 26.00 13.33 -25.10
C VAL A 71 25.16 14.61 -25.22
N PRO A 72 25.70 15.71 -25.77
CA PRO A 72 25.00 17.00 -25.79
C PRO A 72 23.92 17.03 -26.88
N TYR A 73 22.77 17.64 -26.56
CA TYR A 73 21.67 17.79 -27.52
C TYR A 73 22.07 18.60 -28.76
N SER A 74 21.77 18.07 -29.94
CA SER A 74 21.89 18.77 -31.22
C SER A 74 21.09 18.07 -32.32
N GLN A 75 20.34 18.85 -33.09
CA GLN A 75 19.55 18.43 -34.26
C GLN A 75 20.40 18.17 -35.52
N SER A 76 21.74 18.26 -35.44
CA SER A 76 22.64 18.06 -36.59
C SER A 76 23.86 17.19 -36.31
N ARG A 77 24.21 16.95 -35.03
CA ARG A 77 25.31 16.04 -34.66
C ARG A 77 24.82 14.60 -34.49
N TYR A 78 25.77 13.67 -34.60
CA TYR A 78 25.55 12.23 -34.43
C TYR A 78 26.51 11.69 -33.39
N TYR A 79 26.11 10.64 -32.68
CA TYR A 79 26.91 9.93 -31.69
C TYR A 79 26.65 8.41 -31.76
N PRO A 80 27.64 7.53 -31.55
CA PRO A 80 27.46 6.09 -31.59
C PRO A 80 26.67 5.54 -30.39
N ASP A 81 25.98 4.42 -30.57
CA ASP A 81 25.56 3.54 -29.49
C ASP A 81 26.71 2.63 -29.00
N LEU A 82 26.39 1.69 -28.10
CA LEU A 82 27.36 0.72 -27.59
C LEU A 82 27.76 -0.38 -28.60
N GLN A 83 27.11 -0.46 -29.76
CA GLN A 83 27.51 -1.28 -30.92
C GLN A 83 28.20 -0.45 -32.02
N GLY A 84 28.42 0.85 -31.82
CA GLY A 84 29.04 1.76 -32.78
C GLY A 84 28.10 2.37 -33.83
N ARG A 85 26.80 2.03 -33.82
CA ARG A 85 25.81 2.59 -34.76
C ARG A 85 25.51 4.04 -34.39
N SER A 86 25.72 4.96 -35.33
CA SER A 86 25.56 6.40 -35.07
C SER A 86 24.13 6.89 -35.26
N TYR A 87 23.60 7.55 -34.24
CA TYR A 87 22.26 8.17 -34.24
C TYR A 87 22.37 9.68 -33.96
N ARG A 88 21.39 10.45 -34.42
CA ARG A 88 21.37 11.91 -34.25
C ARG A 88 21.16 12.29 -32.79
N THR A 89 21.85 13.30 -32.29
CA THR A 89 21.83 13.69 -30.87
C THR A 89 20.59 14.52 -30.48
N ASP A 90 19.42 14.19 -31.01
CA ASP A 90 18.15 14.85 -30.67
C ASP A 90 17.13 13.87 -30.08
N CYS A 91 15.93 14.37 -29.74
CA CYS A 91 14.86 13.55 -29.15
C CYS A 91 14.54 12.30 -29.99
N SER A 92 14.51 12.42 -31.31
CA SER A 92 14.13 11.33 -32.21
C SER A 92 15.28 10.36 -32.47
N GLY A 93 16.52 10.84 -32.53
CA GLY A 93 17.69 9.96 -32.63
C GLY A 93 18.02 9.25 -31.31
N LEU A 94 17.77 9.86 -30.15
CA LEU A 94 17.83 9.19 -28.84
C LEU A 94 16.82 8.02 -28.76
N VAL A 95 15.57 8.24 -29.20
CA VAL A 95 14.54 7.18 -29.26
C VAL A 95 14.93 6.10 -30.28
N SER A 96 15.42 6.49 -31.47
CA SER A 96 15.92 5.54 -32.47
C SER A 96 17.05 4.66 -31.93
N MET A 97 17.95 5.25 -31.15
CA MET A 97 19.05 4.57 -30.48
C MET A 97 18.56 3.64 -29.38
N ALA A 98 17.62 4.09 -28.55
CA ALA A 98 17.00 3.31 -27.47
C ALA A 98 16.29 2.05 -27.99
N TRP A 99 15.60 2.14 -29.14
CA TRP A 99 14.91 1.01 -29.80
C TRP A 99 15.78 0.21 -30.78
N HIS A 100 17.09 0.47 -30.84
CA HIS A 100 18.03 -0.22 -31.72
C HIS A 100 17.63 -0.18 -33.21
N LEU A 101 16.98 0.91 -33.66
CA LEU A 101 16.48 1.01 -35.02
C LEU A 101 17.61 0.95 -36.06
N PRO A 102 17.36 0.43 -37.27
CA PRO A 102 18.36 0.40 -38.34
C PRO A 102 18.78 1.80 -38.80
N ILE A 103 17.90 2.80 -38.65
CA ILE A 103 18.12 4.19 -39.02
C ILE A 103 18.08 5.13 -37.80
N SER A 104 18.67 6.31 -37.95
CA SER A 104 18.34 7.45 -37.10
C SER A 104 17.10 8.15 -37.63
N ALA A 105 15.93 7.73 -37.17
CA ALA A 105 14.65 8.29 -37.59
C ALA A 105 14.50 9.78 -37.19
N THR A 106 13.41 10.38 -37.62
CA THR A 106 12.99 11.74 -37.29
C THR A 106 11.67 11.70 -36.53
N THR A 107 11.23 12.81 -35.94
CA THR A 107 9.89 12.92 -35.34
C THR A 107 8.77 12.52 -36.32
N TRP A 108 9.00 12.68 -37.63
CA TRP A 108 8.03 12.33 -38.69
C TRP A 108 8.10 10.88 -39.16
N SER A 109 9.27 10.23 -39.08
CA SER A 109 9.45 8.82 -39.51
C SER A 109 9.51 7.81 -38.36
N LEU A 110 9.69 8.25 -37.11
CA LEU A 110 9.52 7.37 -35.94
C LEU A 110 8.18 6.62 -35.92
N PRO A 111 7.02 7.20 -36.29
CA PRO A 111 5.74 6.50 -36.42
C PRO A 111 5.77 5.22 -37.29
N GLU A 112 6.72 5.10 -38.21
CA GLU A 112 6.88 3.92 -39.09
C GLU A 112 7.53 2.72 -38.37
N TYR A 113 8.10 2.92 -37.17
CA TYR A 113 8.88 1.91 -36.42
C TYR A 113 8.23 1.46 -35.11
N PHE A 114 7.03 1.93 -34.79
CA PHE A 114 6.23 1.36 -33.70
C PHE A 114 5.63 0.03 -34.17
N ALA A 115 5.57 -0.98 -33.29
CA ALA A 115 4.81 -2.21 -33.54
C ALA A 115 3.32 -1.92 -33.84
N TRP A 116 2.82 -0.78 -33.34
CA TRP A 116 1.54 -0.17 -33.70
C TRP A 116 1.68 0.64 -35.00
N GLY A 117 1.90 -0.06 -36.11
CA GLY A 117 2.03 0.57 -37.43
C GLY A 117 0.74 1.28 -37.85
N SER A 118 0.74 2.62 -37.75
CA SER A 118 -0.30 3.56 -38.19
C SER A 118 -1.76 3.16 -37.91
N CYS A 119 -2.41 3.81 -36.93
CA CYS A 119 -3.86 3.75 -36.73
C CYS A 119 -4.60 3.99 -38.07
N GLY A 120 -5.20 2.94 -38.64
CA GLY A 120 -5.76 2.99 -39.99
C GLY A 120 -5.95 1.62 -40.63
N ALA A 121 -6.70 1.61 -41.75
CA ALA A 121 -7.38 0.42 -42.28
C ALA A 121 -6.49 -0.79 -42.68
N ARG A 122 -5.16 -0.66 -42.78
CA ARG A 122 -4.26 -1.82 -42.97
C ARG A 122 -4.18 -2.74 -41.76
N ALA A 123 -4.48 -2.24 -40.56
CA ALA A 123 -4.55 -3.03 -39.33
C ALA A 123 -5.96 -3.64 -39.08
N GLY A 124 -6.94 -3.38 -39.94
CA GLY A 124 -8.31 -3.89 -39.80
C GLY A 124 -9.15 -3.24 -38.70
N LEU A 125 -8.61 -2.25 -37.98
CA LEU A 125 -9.30 -1.48 -36.94
C LEU A 125 -9.70 -0.09 -37.45
N ALA A 126 -10.67 0.54 -36.78
CA ALA A 126 -11.29 1.78 -37.20
C ALA A 126 -10.51 3.04 -36.73
N ASN A 127 -11.11 4.21 -36.94
CA ASN A 127 -10.50 5.51 -36.65
C ASN A 127 -10.70 5.95 -35.18
N ASP A 128 -11.12 5.07 -34.29
CA ASP A 128 -11.24 5.36 -32.87
C ASP A 128 -9.86 5.43 -32.21
N HIS A 129 -9.63 6.50 -31.46
CA HIS A 129 -8.38 6.75 -30.74
C HIS A 129 -8.32 5.89 -29.48
N ALA A 130 -8.24 4.57 -29.65
CA ALA A 130 -7.94 3.64 -28.58
C ALA A 130 -6.59 4.01 -27.93
N ASP A 131 -6.52 3.93 -26.60
CA ASP A 131 -5.34 4.34 -25.84
C ASP A 131 -4.10 3.55 -26.30
N PRO A 132 -3.05 4.21 -26.82
CA PRO A 132 -1.84 3.53 -27.30
C PRO A 132 -1.01 2.91 -26.17
N PHE A 133 -1.38 3.13 -24.91
CA PHE A 133 -0.95 2.30 -23.79
C PHE A 133 -1.95 1.14 -23.61
N PRO A 134 -1.70 -0.06 -24.17
CA PRO A 134 -2.34 -1.26 -23.63
C PRO A 134 -1.98 -1.31 -22.14
N ALA A 135 -3.00 -1.26 -21.27
CA ALA A 135 -2.82 -1.11 -19.83
C ALA A 135 -1.77 -2.11 -19.32
N GLU A 136 -0.73 -1.61 -18.62
CA GLU A 136 0.37 -2.43 -18.11
C GLU A 136 -0.23 -3.64 -17.38
N PRO A 137 0.01 -4.88 -17.88
CA PRO A 137 -0.87 -6.02 -17.60
C PRO A 137 -1.01 -6.19 -16.09
N PRO A 138 -2.23 -6.02 -15.53
CA PRO A 138 -2.42 -5.35 -14.26
C PRO A 138 -1.62 -6.03 -13.14
N ALA A 139 -0.62 -5.29 -12.65
CA ALA A 139 0.53 -5.77 -11.87
C ALA A 139 0.16 -6.95 -10.97
N ALA A 140 0.52 -8.16 -11.47
CA ALA A 140 0.14 -9.49 -10.98
C ALA A 140 -0.86 -9.48 -9.82
N GLN A 141 -2.14 -9.19 -10.14
CA GLN A 141 -3.13 -8.83 -9.12
C GLN A 141 -3.12 -9.81 -7.94
N SER A 142 -3.08 -9.27 -6.72
CA SER A 142 -3.22 -10.05 -5.50
C SER A 142 -4.46 -10.94 -5.60
N ASN A 143 -4.31 -12.24 -5.33
CA ASN A 143 -5.45 -13.13 -5.14
C ASN A 143 -6.26 -12.74 -3.88
N MET A 144 -5.72 -11.84 -3.04
CA MET A 144 -6.35 -11.29 -1.85
C MET A 144 -7.02 -9.94 -2.12
N THR A 145 -8.12 -9.68 -1.42
CA THR A 145 -8.86 -8.41 -1.29
C THR A 145 -9.23 -8.19 0.19
N HIS A 146 -9.76 -7.02 0.54
CA HIS A 146 -10.18 -6.66 1.91
C HIS A 146 -9.10 -6.98 2.95
N LEU A 147 -7.93 -6.34 2.81
CA LEU A 147 -6.85 -6.45 3.78
C LEU A 147 -7.19 -5.59 4.99
N THR A 148 -7.49 -6.24 6.10
CA THR A 148 -8.06 -5.60 7.30
C THR A 148 -7.20 -5.95 8.52
N PRO A 149 -6.65 -4.96 9.26
CA PRO A 149 -5.97 -5.22 10.52
C PRO A 149 -7.00 -5.60 11.60
N VAL A 150 -6.67 -6.56 12.45
CA VAL A 150 -7.56 -7.04 13.53
C VAL A 150 -6.96 -6.93 14.94
N GLY A 151 -5.67 -6.60 15.05
CA GLY A 151 -4.95 -6.68 16.31
C GLY A 151 -4.43 -8.10 16.55
N ASP A 152 -4.05 -8.41 17.79
CA ASP A 152 -3.58 -9.75 18.17
C ASP A 152 -4.77 -10.72 18.24
N LEU A 153 -4.83 -11.67 17.30
CA LEU A 153 -5.97 -12.59 17.14
C LEU A 153 -5.60 -14.04 17.45
N ASP A 154 -4.32 -14.43 17.40
CA ASP A 154 -3.85 -15.73 17.90
C ASP A 154 -3.18 -15.71 19.29
N GLY A 155 -2.95 -14.52 19.88
CA GLY A 155 -2.52 -14.34 21.26
C GLY A 155 -1.00 -14.38 21.46
N ASP A 156 -0.21 -14.19 20.40
CA ASP A 156 1.26 -14.24 20.44
C ASP A 156 1.91 -12.90 20.85
N GLY A 157 1.11 -11.85 20.98
CA GLY A 157 1.54 -10.49 21.34
C GLY A 157 1.86 -9.57 20.14
N LYS A 158 1.46 -9.93 18.92
CA LYS A 158 1.69 -9.13 17.69
C LYS A 158 0.37 -8.80 16.98
N PRO A 159 0.32 -7.72 16.17
CA PRO A 159 -0.86 -7.42 15.38
C PRO A 159 -0.94 -8.30 14.12
N ASP A 160 -2.09 -8.93 13.94
CA ASP A 160 -2.43 -9.74 12.77
C ASP A 160 -3.27 -8.95 11.76
N ILE A 161 -3.30 -9.47 10.53
CA ILE A 161 -4.21 -9.02 9.47
C ILE A 161 -5.06 -10.19 8.98
N ILE A 162 -6.27 -9.89 8.55
CA ILE A 162 -7.10 -10.80 7.76
C ILE A 162 -7.19 -10.31 6.30
N ALA A 163 -7.38 -11.25 5.37
CA ALA A 163 -7.70 -10.92 3.98
C ALA A 163 -8.55 -12.01 3.31
N VAL A 164 -9.39 -11.61 2.35
CA VAL A 164 -10.31 -12.48 1.60
C VAL A 164 -9.68 -12.92 0.28
N GLU A 165 -9.68 -14.21 -0.03
CA GLU A 165 -9.22 -14.71 -1.32
C GLU A 165 -10.31 -14.53 -2.38
N LYS A 166 -10.09 -13.60 -3.33
CA LYS A 166 -11.03 -13.17 -4.39
C LYS A 166 -11.71 -14.32 -5.13
N ARG A 167 -11.00 -15.43 -5.37
CA ARG A 167 -11.52 -16.56 -6.16
C ARG A 167 -12.48 -17.46 -5.39
N THR A 168 -12.30 -17.58 -4.08
CA THR A 168 -13.01 -18.56 -3.22
C THR A 168 -13.95 -17.92 -2.22
N GLY A 169 -13.72 -16.64 -1.86
CA GLY A 169 -14.38 -15.99 -0.73
C GLY A 169 -13.88 -16.53 0.62
N ASP A 170 -12.73 -17.19 0.65
CA ASP A 170 -12.12 -17.70 1.88
C ASP A 170 -11.40 -16.58 2.63
N LEU A 171 -11.68 -16.44 3.92
CA LEU A 171 -11.00 -15.49 4.80
C LEU A 171 -9.82 -16.15 5.48
N TYR A 172 -8.66 -15.50 5.44
CA TYR A 172 -7.41 -15.99 6.02
C TYR A 172 -6.79 -14.99 7.00
N ARG A 173 -6.31 -15.47 8.16
CA ARG A 173 -5.37 -14.73 9.05
C ARG A 173 -3.95 -14.87 8.55
N TYR A 174 -3.19 -13.79 8.63
CA TYR A 174 -1.74 -13.75 8.44
C TYR A 174 -1.14 -13.18 9.72
N SER A 175 -0.43 -14.00 10.49
CA SER A 175 0.10 -13.58 11.79
C SER A 175 1.26 -12.59 11.66
N GLY A 176 1.39 -11.68 12.62
CA GLY A 176 2.48 -10.72 12.65
C GLY A 176 3.87 -11.35 12.91
N PRO A 177 4.99 -10.69 12.54
CA PRO A 177 5.09 -9.53 11.66
C PRO A 177 5.26 -9.93 10.18
N ASP A 178 5.42 -11.22 9.90
CA ASP A 178 5.89 -11.76 8.62
C ASP A 178 4.73 -12.23 7.74
N PHE A 179 3.99 -11.25 7.19
CA PHE A 179 2.78 -11.46 6.38
C PHE A 179 3.00 -12.14 5.00
N GLY A 180 4.10 -12.90 4.82
CA GLY A 180 4.48 -13.60 3.58
C GLY A 180 3.56 -14.76 3.16
N GLY A 181 2.54 -15.10 3.95
CA GLY A 181 1.42 -15.94 3.53
C GLY A 181 1.64 -17.45 3.45
N GLY A 182 2.87 -17.93 3.60
CA GLY A 182 3.21 -19.37 3.55
C GLY A 182 2.58 -20.22 4.67
N SER A 183 2.09 -19.59 5.73
CA SER A 183 1.52 -20.24 6.93
C SER A 183 0.15 -19.65 7.33
N ARG A 184 -0.58 -19.00 6.41
CA ARG A 184 -1.88 -18.36 6.68
C ARG A 184 -2.94 -19.35 7.17
N GLU A 185 -3.73 -18.98 8.17
CA GLU A 185 -4.81 -19.81 8.74
C GLU A 185 -6.16 -19.45 8.12
N LYS A 186 -7.00 -20.42 7.75
CA LYS A 186 -8.35 -20.15 7.21
C LYS A 186 -9.37 -19.97 8.34
N LEU A 187 -9.91 -18.76 8.47
CA LEU A 187 -10.92 -18.40 9.48
C LEU A 187 -12.37 -18.60 9.01
N GLY A 188 -12.63 -18.54 7.71
CA GLY A 188 -14.01 -18.59 7.19
C GLY A 188 -14.11 -18.70 5.67
N PHE A 189 -15.35 -18.65 5.15
CA PHE A 189 -15.70 -18.74 3.74
C PHE A 189 -16.94 -17.89 3.42
N GLY A 190 -17.19 -17.61 2.14
CA GLY A 190 -18.34 -16.80 1.68
C GLY A 190 -18.15 -15.28 1.75
N TRP A 191 -16.95 -14.81 2.10
CA TRP A 191 -16.66 -13.40 2.36
C TRP A 191 -16.70 -12.48 1.12
N ASN A 192 -16.73 -13.05 -0.09
CA ASN A 192 -17.06 -12.33 -1.33
C ASN A 192 -18.48 -11.74 -1.35
N GLY A 193 -19.35 -12.11 -0.39
CA GLY A 193 -20.66 -11.46 -0.20
C GLY A 193 -20.60 -10.11 0.54
N MET A 194 -19.43 -9.71 1.06
CA MET A 194 -19.26 -8.44 1.77
C MET A 194 -18.74 -7.34 0.84
N SER A 195 -19.22 -6.13 1.06
CA SER A 195 -18.77 -4.91 0.37
C SER A 195 -17.66 -4.18 1.12
N ASP A 196 -17.67 -4.24 2.46
CA ASP A 196 -16.64 -3.71 3.35
C ASP A 196 -16.41 -4.68 4.53
N ILE A 197 -15.18 -4.72 5.08
CA ILE A 197 -14.77 -5.56 6.21
C ILE A 197 -13.82 -4.75 7.10
N VAL A 198 -14.23 -4.53 8.35
CA VAL A 198 -13.62 -3.58 9.28
C VAL A 198 -13.25 -4.28 10.58
N GLY A 199 -11.96 -4.21 10.95
CA GLY A 199 -11.49 -4.59 12.28
C GLY A 199 -11.94 -3.53 13.29
N ILE A 200 -12.59 -3.98 14.36
CA ILE A 200 -13.19 -3.10 15.38
C ILE A 200 -12.61 -3.34 16.78
N GLY A 201 -11.90 -4.46 16.99
CA GLY A 201 -11.43 -4.87 18.32
C GLY A 201 -12.53 -5.62 19.08
N ASP A 202 -12.39 -5.74 20.40
CA ASP A 202 -13.37 -6.45 21.23
C ASP A 202 -14.63 -5.58 21.48
N VAL A 203 -15.73 -5.94 20.84
CA VAL A 203 -17.06 -5.30 20.97
C VAL A 203 -18.00 -6.15 21.83
N THR A 204 -17.58 -7.34 22.26
CA THR A 204 -18.36 -8.24 23.13
C THR A 204 -17.98 -8.18 24.61
N GLY A 205 -16.77 -7.73 24.92
CA GLY A 205 -16.14 -7.82 26.23
C GLY A 205 -15.48 -9.18 26.52
N ASP A 206 -15.30 -10.05 25.52
CA ASP A 206 -14.70 -11.39 25.68
C ASP A 206 -13.16 -11.42 25.54
N LYS A 207 -12.56 -10.28 25.16
CA LYS A 207 -11.14 -10.03 24.90
C LYS A 207 -10.58 -10.63 23.61
N VAL A 208 -11.45 -11.02 22.67
CA VAL A 208 -11.07 -11.42 21.31
C VAL A 208 -11.54 -10.34 20.33
N ALA A 209 -10.75 -10.07 19.28
CA ALA A 209 -11.15 -9.08 18.28
C ALA A 209 -12.38 -9.55 17.47
N ASP A 210 -13.49 -8.81 17.56
CA ASP A 210 -14.58 -8.87 16.59
C ASP A 210 -14.16 -8.20 15.26
N ILE A 211 -14.88 -8.55 14.19
CA ILE A 211 -14.90 -7.77 12.95
C ILE A 211 -16.33 -7.42 12.56
N LEU A 212 -16.49 -6.29 11.88
CA LEU A 212 -17.74 -5.88 11.25
C LEU A 212 -17.63 -6.07 9.74
N ALA A 213 -18.75 -6.37 9.07
CA ALA A 213 -18.81 -6.34 7.62
C ALA A 213 -20.17 -5.87 7.11
N VAL A 214 -20.15 -5.19 5.96
CA VAL A 214 -21.35 -4.69 5.26
C VAL A 214 -21.73 -5.66 4.17
N ASP A 215 -22.87 -6.32 4.32
CA ASP A 215 -23.43 -7.24 3.32
C ASP A 215 -23.72 -6.49 2.00
N LYS A 216 -23.16 -6.97 0.88
CA LYS A 216 -23.21 -6.19 -0.38
C LYS A 216 -24.62 -6.08 -0.97
N ASP A 217 -25.51 -7.02 -0.64
CA ASP A 217 -26.81 -7.17 -1.30
C ASP A 217 -27.95 -6.58 -0.46
N SER A 218 -27.90 -6.67 0.88
CA SER A 218 -28.86 -5.97 1.74
C SER A 218 -28.37 -4.62 2.27
N GLY A 219 -27.06 -4.34 2.24
CA GLY A 219 -26.48 -3.17 2.89
C GLY A 219 -26.51 -3.21 4.42
N ASP A 220 -26.77 -4.39 5.00
CA ASP A 220 -26.79 -4.56 6.45
C ASP A 220 -25.39 -4.68 7.05
N LEU A 221 -25.20 -4.07 8.23
CA LEU A 221 -23.97 -4.23 9.01
C LEU A 221 -24.13 -5.42 9.96
N TYR A 222 -23.14 -6.31 9.93
CA TYR A 222 -23.08 -7.51 10.76
C TYR A 222 -21.80 -7.54 11.59
N ARG A 223 -21.91 -7.91 12.88
CA ARG A 223 -20.77 -8.29 13.73
C ARG A 223 -20.49 -9.78 13.56
N TYR A 224 -19.22 -10.13 13.43
CA TYR A 224 -18.70 -11.49 13.44
C TYR A 224 -17.72 -11.58 14.61
N SER A 225 -18.04 -12.39 15.61
CA SER A 225 -17.18 -12.55 16.79
C SER A 225 -16.01 -13.51 16.54
N GLY A 226 -14.89 -13.21 17.19
CA GLY A 226 -13.67 -13.97 17.08
C GLY A 226 -13.70 -15.28 17.90
N PRO A 227 -12.59 -16.05 17.90
CA PRO A 227 -11.44 -15.89 17.00
C PRO A 227 -11.71 -16.45 15.59
N HIS A 228 -12.87 -17.10 15.38
CA HIS A 228 -13.21 -17.80 14.15
C HIS A 228 -14.44 -17.18 13.48
N TYR A 229 -14.20 -16.27 12.55
CA TYR A 229 -15.25 -15.50 11.83
C TYR A 229 -16.04 -16.37 10.83
N ASN A 230 -16.85 -17.28 11.37
CA ASN A 230 -17.70 -18.17 10.59
C ASN A 230 -18.91 -17.41 10.01
N GLY A 231 -19.17 -17.59 8.72
CA GLY A 231 -20.17 -16.82 7.98
C GLY A 231 -21.59 -16.91 8.54
N SER A 232 -21.92 -18.03 9.19
CA SER A 232 -23.26 -18.35 9.70
C SER A 232 -23.57 -17.86 11.11
N THR A 233 -22.57 -17.44 11.89
CA THR A 233 -22.73 -17.01 13.30
C THR A 233 -22.78 -15.49 13.49
N ARG A 234 -23.09 -14.75 12.41
CA ARG A 234 -23.10 -13.29 12.37
C ARG A 234 -24.33 -12.66 13.05
N THR A 235 -24.13 -11.59 13.81
CA THR A 235 -25.21 -10.80 14.44
C THR A 235 -25.49 -9.55 13.63
N LYS A 236 -26.74 -9.32 13.20
CA LYS A 236 -27.12 -8.06 12.54
C LYS A 236 -27.16 -6.92 13.57
N ILE A 237 -26.45 -5.84 13.29
CA ILE A 237 -26.34 -4.66 14.16
C ILE A 237 -26.81 -3.37 13.47
N GLY A 238 -26.72 -3.29 12.13
CA GLY A 238 -27.14 -2.10 11.37
C GLY A 238 -27.87 -2.41 10.06
N THR A 239 -28.39 -1.35 9.43
CA THR A 239 -29.07 -1.34 8.13
C THR A 239 -28.55 -0.16 7.29
N ASN A 240 -28.65 -0.23 5.96
CA ASN A 240 -28.28 0.83 5.01
C ASN A 240 -26.81 1.31 5.10
N TRP A 241 -25.90 0.50 5.63
CA TRP A 241 -24.48 0.84 5.79
C TRP A 241 -23.72 0.91 4.46
N ASN A 242 -24.26 0.30 3.40
CA ASN A 242 -23.83 0.50 2.01
C ASN A 242 -24.03 1.94 1.48
N THR A 243 -24.69 2.82 2.24
CA THR A 243 -24.78 4.26 1.92
C THR A 243 -23.63 5.08 2.51
N MET A 244 -22.85 4.51 3.44
CA MET A 244 -21.70 5.14 4.08
C MET A 244 -20.41 4.87 3.31
N THR A 245 -19.39 5.70 3.52
CA THR A 245 -18.04 5.51 2.96
C THR A 245 -16.97 5.76 4.03
N GLY A 246 -15.74 5.30 3.79
CA GLY A 246 -14.64 5.50 4.74
C GLY A 246 -14.93 4.90 6.13
N ILE A 247 -15.54 3.72 6.16
CA ILE A 247 -15.92 3.04 7.41
C ILE A 247 -14.63 2.57 8.09
N THR A 248 -14.44 2.87 9.37
CA THR A 248 -13.22 2.53 10.11
C THR A 248 -13.53 2.35 11.59
N GLY A 249 -13.20 1.17 12.12
CA GLY A 249 -13.25 0.89 13.54
C GLY A 249 -12.14 1.64 14.28
N VAL A 250 -12.48 2.16 15.44
CA VAL A 250 -11.56 2.88 16.34
C VAL A 250 -11.74 2.34 17.75
N GLY A 251 -10.79 2.62 18.65
CA GLY A 251 -11.01 2.35 20.07
C GLY A 251 -12.17 3.17 20.63
N ASP A 252 -12.53 2.93 21.89
CA ASP A 252 -13.46 3.78 22.64
C ASP A 252 -13.02 5.26 22.57
N LEU A 253 -13.87 6.13 21.99
CA LEU A 253 -13.66 7.57 21.91
C LEU A 253 -14.62 8.37 22.81
N ASP A 254 -15.49 7.72 23.59
CA ASP A 254 -16.54 8.40 24.38
C ASP A 254 -16.57 8.05 25.88
N GLY A 255 -15.89 6.98 26.27
CA GLY A 255 -15.66 6.52 27.63
C GLY A 255 -16.60 5.42 28.11
N ASP A 256 -17.43 4.82 27.25
CA ASP A 256 -18.36 3.74 27.65
C ASP A 256 -17.69 2.35 27.79
N GLY A 257 -16.46 2.19 27.29
CA GLY A 257 -15.68 0.96 27.35
C GLY A 257 -15.83 0.03 26.14
N VAL A 258 -16.58 0.43 25.11
CA VAL A 258 -16.78 -0.33 23.86
C VAL A 258 -16.15 0.41 22.66
N PRO A 259 -15.52 -0.28 21.69
CA PRO A 259 -15.00 0.34 20.49
C PRO A 259 -16.05 1.10 19.66
N ASP A 260 -15.71 2.32 19.25
CA ASP A 260 -16.51 3.19 18.37
C ASP A 260 -16.30 2.85 16.88
N LEU A 261 -17.29 3.17 16.05
CA LEU A 261 -17.17 3.10 14.59
C LEU A 261 -17.24 4.50 13.98
N LEU A 262 -16.29 4.84 13.11
CA LEU A 262 -16.34 6.05 12.29
C LEU A 262 -16.81 5.74 10.87
N ALA A 263 -17.60 6.64 10.29
CA ALA A 263 -17.89 6.62 8.85
C ALA A 263 -18.28 8.01 8.32
N ILE A 264 -18.03 8.22 7.03
CA ILE A 264 -18.42 9.41 6.28
C ILE A 264 -19.81 9.16 5.66
N ASP A 265 -20.70 10.13 5.80
CA ASP A 265 -21.96 10.17 5.06
C ASP A 265 -21.76 10.99 3.76
N PRO A 266 -21.70 10.34 2.58
CA PRO A 266 -21.45 11.02 1.31
C PRO A 266 -22.65 11.84 0.82
N SER A 267 -23.82 11.75 1.48
CA SER A 267 -24.99 12.58 1.15
C SER A 267 -24.94 13.97 1.78
N ASP A 268 -24.15 14.16 2.85
CA ASP A 268 -24.04 15.43 3.56
C ASP A 268 -22.60 15.89 3.90
N HIS A 269 -21.59 15.13 3.46
CA HIS A 269 -20.14 15.44 3.57
C HIS A 269 -19.65 15.62 5.01
N LYS A 270 -20.06 14.72 5.90
CA LYS A 270 -19.71 14.76 7.33
C LYS A 270 -19.16 13.43 7.82
N LEU A 271 -18.18 13.53 8.71
CA LEU A 271 -17.69 12.41 9.51
C LEU A 271 -18.55 12.25 10.76
N TYR A 272 -19.05 11.02 10.96
CA TYR A 272 -19.88 10.64 12.10
C TYR A 272 -19.21 9.52 12.91
N ARG A 273 -19.36 9.61 14.24
CA ARG A 273 -19.06 8.55 15.20
C ARG A 273 -20.36 7.80 15.54
N TYR A 274 -20.29 6.49 15.65
CA TYR A 274 -21.39 5.60 16.00
C TYR A 274 -20.91 4.75 17.19
N SER A 275 -21.50 4.94 18.38
CA SER A 275 -21.11 4.18 19.58
C SER A 275 -21.43 2.69 19.44
N GLY A 276 -20.55 1.86 19.99
CA GLY A 276 -20.76 0.42 20.11
C GLY A 276 -21.85 0.05 21.11
N PRO A 277 -22.11 -1.25 21.31
CA PRO A 277 -21.88 -2.33 20.34
C PRO A 277 -22.94 -2.34 19.21
N GLY A 278 -23.88 -1.37 19.22
CA GLY A 278 -25.05 -1.35 18.33
C GLY A 278 -24.90 -0.51 17.07
N PHE A 279 -24.03 0.50 17.05
CA PHE A 279 -23.72 1.35 15.88
C PHE A 279 -24.97 1.94 15.18
N ALA A 280 -26.03 2.21 15.93
CA ALA A 280 -27.33 2.59 15.37
C ALA A 280 -27.30 4.03 14.84
N GLY A 281 -27.54 4.22 13.54
CA GLY A 281 -27.45 5.53 12.88
C GLY A 281 -28.39 6.62 13.40
N GLY A 282 -29.44 6.28 14.15
CA GLY A 282 -30.28 7.25 14.86
C GLY A 282 -29.60 7.96 16.04
N SER A 283 -28.50 7.42 16.54
CA SER A 283 -27.73 7.94 17.69
C SER A 283 -26.34 8.50 17.29
N ARG A 284 -26.05 8.61 15.99
CA ARG A 284 -24.71 8.99 15.49
C ARG A 284 -24.34 10.43 15.85
N VAL A 285 -23.10 10.63 16.29
CA VAL A 285 -22.57 11.95 16.68
C VAL A 285 -21.74 12.52 15.53
N ARG A 286 -22.07 13.72 15.05
CA ARG A 286 -21.27 14.40 14.02
C ARG A 286 -19.96 14.92 14.64
N ILE A 287 -18.82 14.42 14.17
CA ILE A 287 -17.49 14.84 14.62
C ILE A 287 -16.70 15.63 13.56
N GLY A 288 -17.12 15.64 12.29
CA GLY A 288 -16.48 16.41 11.22
C GLY A 288 -17.44 16.94 10.15
N THR A 289 -16.92 17.82 9.29
CA THR A 289 -17.61 18.45 8.15
C THR A 289 -16.62 18.68 7.01
N ASN A 290 -17.07 18.61 5.76
CA ASN A 290 -16.26 18.66 4.55
C ASN A 290 -15.28 17.48 4.45
N TRP A 291 -15.82 16.27 4.64
CA TRP A 291 -15.16 14.98 4.37
C TRP A 291 -15.74 14.35 3.10
#